data_AF-A0A4R5K3P8-F1
#
_entry.id   AF-A0A4R5K3P8-F1
#
_cell.length_a   1.000
_cell.length_b   1.000
_cell.length_c   1.000
_cell.angle_alpha   90.00
_cell.angle_beta   90.00
_cell.angle_gamma   90.00
#
_symmetry.space_group_name_H-M   'P 1'
#
loop_
_entity.id
_entity.type
_entity.pdbx_description
1 polymer ?
#
loop_
_entity_poly.entity_id
_entity_poly.type
_entity_poly.pdbx_seq_one_letter_code
_entity_poly.pdbx_strand_id
1 'polypeptide(L)'
;MSAIASEIGYKPSETKREPMFFVVSVKKLIVMHFFTLGLYLNYWSYRNWVAYRQSSGEKVNPLLRAVFPVLFLYPLLARVDRQIKAQGQRYEWSPVMLVMGFVLITLLSFSLDLGQYEWTEELLGQVIVDLVVVFDDTLTVMIVALLLIAVQLWLASTIQRAINFAEGDRLGAQNSSFTLLNWAWMAIGILYWLLTVGSIIIWLILSWTISQH
;
A
#
# COMPACT_ATOMS: atom_id res chain seq x y z
N MET A 1 -23.01 46.27 -17.98
CA MET A 1 -21.80 45.48 -17.67
C MET A 1 -21.85 44.03 -18.19
N SER A 2 -22.82 43.66 -19.05
CA SER A 2 -22.96 42.29 -19.58
C SER A 2 -22.34 42.08 -20.99
N ALA A 3 -21.94 43.15 -21.68
CA ALA A 3 -21.47 43.07 -23.07
C ALA A 3 -19.94 43.09 -23.23
N ILE A 4 -19.19 43.47 -22.18
CA ILE A 4 -17.71 43.53 -22.23
C ILE A 4 -17.09 42.16 -21.87
N ALA A 5 -17.84 41.28 -21.21
CA ALA A 5 -17.35 39.98 -20.77
C ALA A 5 -17.25 38.92 -21.89
N SER A 6 -17.84 39.15 -23.09
CA SER A 6 -17.74 38.20 -24.21
C SER A 6 -16.57 38.47 -25.15
N GLU A 7 -15.87 39.59 -25.01
CA GLU A 7 -14.72 39.96 -25.86
C GLU A 7 -13.38 39.48 -25.28
N ILE A 8 -13.35 39.21 -23.98
CA ILE A 8 -12.21 38.62 -23.31
C ILE A 8 -12.52 37.13 -23.23
N GLY A 9 -11.72 36.29 -23.88
CA GLY A 9 -11.82 34.82 -23.83
C GLY A 9 -11.51 34.26 -22.45
N TYR A 10 -12.22 34.73 -21.43
CA TYR A 10 -12.21 34.27 -20.06
C TYR A 10 -12.86 32.89 -20.04
N LYS A 11 -12.04 31.87 -20.36
CA LYS A 11 -12.26 30.55 -19.79
C LYS A 11 -12.06 30.72 -18.29
N PRO A 12 -13.07 30.44 -17.45
CA PRO A 12 -12.83 30.37 -16.02
C PRO A 12 -11.64 29.43 -15.83
N SER A 13 -10.59 29.88 -15.15
CA SER A 13 -9.54 28.97 -14.71
C SER A 13 -10.24 27.88 -13.93
N GLU A 14 -10.26 26.65 -14.45
CA GLU A 14 -10.71 25.49 -13.69
C GLU A 14 -9.96 25.53 -12.37
N THR A 15 -10.66 25.93 -11.31
CA THR A 15 -10.09 25.98 -9.97
C THR A 15 -9.86 24.51 -9.65
N LYS A 16 -8.61 24.07 -9.78
CA LYS A 16 -8.22 22.68 -9.60
C LYS A 16 -8.54 22.31 -8.16
N ARG A 17 -9.73 21.74 -7.95
CA ARG A 17 -10.22 21.36 -6.63
C ARG A 17 -9.19 20.43 -6.01
N GLU A 18 -8.71 20.77 -4.82
CA GLU A 18 -7.80 19.88 -4.11
C GLU A 18 -8.53 18.54 -3.87
N PRO A 19 -7.90 17.41 -4.21
CA PRO A 19 -8.57 16.12 -4.12
C PRO A 19 -8.86 15.78 -2.66
N MET A 20 -10.02 15.18 -2.39
CA MET A 20 -10.42 14.80 -1.03
C MET A 20 -9.61 13.60 -0.52
N PHE A 21 -9.15 12.74 -1.42
CA PHE A 21 -8.27 11.62 -1.12
C PHE A 21 -6.96 11.67 -1.92
N PHE A 22 -5.99 10.86 -1.51
CA PHE A 22 -4.69 10.86 -2.15
C PHE A 22 -4.73 10.08 -3.47
N VAL A 23 -4.69 10.83 -4.57
CA VAL A 23 -4.59 10.29 -5.92
C VAL A 23 -3.15 9.84 -6.20
N VAL A 24 -2.99 8.62 -6.70
CA VAL A 24 -1.71 8.06 -7.18
C VAL A 24 -1.97 6.96 -8.20
N SER A 25 -1.11 6.85 -9.22
CA SER A 25 -1.23 5.77 -10.19
C SER A 25 -0.94 4.41 -9.53
N VAL A 26 -1.67 3.37 -9.95
CA VAL A 26 -1.48 2.00 -9.42
C VAL A 26 -0.05 1.50 -9.67
N LYS A 27 0.54 1.84 -10.84
CA LYS A 27 1.93 1.53 -11.14
C LYS A 27 2.89 2.14 -10.12
N LYS A 28 2.72 3.42 -9.79
CA LYS A 28 3.57 4.10 -8.81
C LYS A 28 3.38 3.50 -7.42
N LEU A 29 2.13 3.20 -7.02
CA LEU A 29 1.83 2.52 -5.76
C LEU A 29 2.58 1.19 -5.64
N ILE A 30 2.50 0.33 -6.67
CA ILE A 30 3.15 -0.98 -6.69
C ILE A 30 4.67 -0.85 -6.57
N VAL A 31 5.27 -0.04 -7.45
CA VAL A 31 6.73 0.12 -7.51
C VAL A 31 7.26 0.70 -6.19
N MET A 32 6.62 1.76 -5.68
CA MET A 32 7.03 2.37 -4.42
C MET A 32 6.87 1.40 -3.26
N HIS A 33 5.76 0.67 -3.16
CA HIS A 33 5.54 -0.28 -2.08
C HIS A 33 6.59 -1.38 -2.07
N PHE A 34 6.90 -1.98 -3.23
CA PHE A 34 7.89 -3.03 -3.36
C PHE A 34 9.31 -2.55 -3.00
N PHE A 35 9.74 -1.39 -3.52
CA PHE A 35 11.09 -0.86 -3.29
C PHE A 35 11.24 -0.04 -2.01
N THR A 36 10.18 0.14 -1.22
CA THR A 36 10.28 0.70 0.14
C THR A 36 10.00 -0.33 1.22
N LEU A 37 10.04 -1.63 0.87
CA LEU A 37 9.83 -2.74 1.80
C LEU A 37 8.52 -2.58 2.59
N GLY A 38 7.46 -2.19 1.89
CA GLY A 38 6.13 -1.99 2.48
C GLY A 38 5.88 -0.62 3.12
N LEU A 39 6.92 0.16 3.45
CA LEU A 39 6.80 1.44 4.15
C LEU A 39 5.92 2.45 3.41
N TYR A 40 5.86 2.39 2.08
CA TYR A 40 5.00 3.25 1.30
C TYR A 40 3.52 3.19 1.68
N LEU A 41 3.01 2.08 2.23
CA LEU A 41 1.59 2.02 2.65
C LEU A 41 1.31 2.87 3.89
N ASN A 42 2.28 3.02 4.79
CA ASN A 42 2.19 3.94 5.92
C ASN A 42 2.14 5.40 5.43
N TYR A 43 3.05 5.74 4.50
CA TYR A 43 3.04 7.04 3.82
C TYR A 43 1.73 7.29 3.05
N TRP A 44 1.24 6.28 2.34
CA TRP A 44 -0.01 6.35 1.59
C TRP A 44 -1.21 6.60 2.51
N SER A 45 -1.28 5.90 3.64
CA SER A 45 -2.32 6.13 4.67
C SER A 45 -2.23 7.55 5.21
N TYR A 46 -1.02 8.00 5.59
CA TYR A 46 -0.76 9.38 6.02
C TYR A 46 -1.31 10.40 5.01
N ARG A 47 -0.94 10.26 3.73
CA ARG A 47 -1.34 11.20 2.68
C ARG A 47 -2.84 11.23 2.45
N ASN A 48 -3.52 10.08 2.51
CA ASN A 48 -4.97 10.04 2.42
C ASN A 48 -5.62 10.80 3.56
N TRP A 49 -5.15 10.64 4.80
CA TRP A 49 -5.71 11.34 5.94
C TRP A 49 -5.38 12.84 5.97
N VAL A 50 -4.23 13.25 5.43
CA VAL A 50 -3.92 14.68 5.23
C VAL A 50 -4.88 15.31 4.21
N ALA A 51 -5.03 14.70 3.03
CA ALA A 51 -5.94 15.20 1.99
C ALA A 51 -7.39 15.26 2.48
N TYR A 52 -7.82 14.22 3.20
CA TYR A 52 -9.16 14.17 3.77
C TYR A 52 -9.37 15.25 4.83
N ARG A 53 -8.39 15.48 5.71
CA ARG A 53 -8.45 16.56 6.72
C ARG A 53 -8.57 17.93 6.07
N GLN A 54 -7.78 18.19 5.02
CA GLN A 54 -7.74 19.48 4.32
C GLN A 54 -9.06 19.78 3.61
N SER A 55 -9.66 18.78 2.97
CA SER A 55 -10.90 18.93 2.20
C SER A 55 -12.18 18.91 3.05
N SER A 56 -12.25 18.07 4.09
CA SER A 56 -13.46 17.91 4.92
C SER A 56 -13.51 18.82 6.15
N GLY A 57 -12.34 19.32 6.60
CA GLY A 57 -12.22 20.02 7.89
C GLY A 57 -12.31 19.09 9.11
N GLU A 58 -12.46 17.77 8.94
CA GLU A 58 -12.51 16.82 10.06
C GLU A 58 -11.18 16.81 10.81
N LYS A 59 -11.21 17.01 12.13
CA LYS A 59 -10.02 16.97 13.00
C LYS A 59 -9.56 15.53 13.21
N VAL A 60 -8.89 14.97 12.21
CA VAL A 60 -8.22 13.67 12.28
C VAL A 60 -6.72 13.85 12.56
N ASN A 61 -6.08 12.84 13.16
CA ASN A 61 -4.63 12.79 13.36
C ASN A 61 -3.99 11.89 12.29
N PRO A 62 -3.38 12.43 11.22
CA PRO A 62 -2.83 11.61 10.14
C PRO A 62 -1.63 10.77 10.57
N LEU A 63 -0.83 11.22 11.54
CA LEU A 63 0.37 10.50 12.00
C LEU A 63 -0.02 9.22 12.73
N LEU A 64 -0.96 9.29 13.66
CA LEU A 64 -1.45 8.09 14.36
C LEU A 64 -2.00 7.05 13.37
N ARG A 65 -2.69 7.51 12.33
CA ARG A 65 -3.27 6.65 11.29
C ARG A 65 -2.25 6.14 10.28
N ALA A 66 -1.07 6.74 10.23
CA ALA A 66 0.07 6.26 9.44
C ALA A 66 0.85 5.18 10.18
N VAL A 67 0.92 5.25 11.51
CA VAL A 67 1.57 4.24 12.37
C VAL A 67 0.71 2.99 12.50
N PHE A 68 -0.61 3.15 12.56
CA PHE A 68 -1.56 2.03 12.68
C PHE A 68 -2.54 1.97 11.50
N PRO A 69 -2.06 1.87 10.24
CA PRO A 69 -2.91 2.02 9.05
C PRO A 69 -4.04 0.98 8.99
N VAL A 70 -3.79 -0.23 9.49
CA VAL A 70 -4.77 -1.32 9.52
C VAL A 70 -6.02 -0.94 10.32
N LEU A 71 -5.86 -0.30 11.49
CA LEU A 71 -6.99 0.12 12.33
C LEU A 71 -7.86 1.19 11.67
N PHE A 72 -7.27 2.00 10.81
CA PHE A 72 -7.95 3.14 10.17
C PHE A 72 -8.30 2.89 8.71
N LEU A 73 -8.06 1.69 8.18
CA LEU A 73 -8.37 1.36 6.80
C LEU A 73 -9.88 1.38 6.55
N TYR A 74 -10.68 0.71 7.39
CA TYR A 74 -12.14 0.73 7.23
C TYR A 74 -12.74 2.14 7.29
N PRO A 75 -12.42 2.99 8.29
CA PRO A 75 -12.86 4.38 8.31
C PRO A 75 -12.51 5.18 7.06
N LEU A 76 -11.36 4.90 6.42
CA LEU A 76 -10.97 5.52 5.16
C LEU A 76 -11.88 5.01 4.02
N LEU A 77 -12.02 3.69 3.87
CA LEU A 77 -12.78 3.11 2.76
C LEU A 77 -14.27 3.47 2.83
N ALA A 78 -14.83 3.55 4.04
CA ALA A 78 -16.19 4.02 4.25
C ALA A 78 -16.40 5.48 3.80
N ARG A 79 -15.38 6.34 3.93
CA ARG A 79 -15.46 7.73 3.45
C ARG A 79 -15.37 7.82 1.93
N VAL A 80 -14.50 7.01 1.32
CA VAL A 80 -14.40 6.88 -0.13
C VAL A 80 -15.74 6.41 -0.71
N ASP A 81 -16.35 5.38 -0.11
CA ASP A 81 -17.65 4.85 -0.55
C ASP A 81 -18.77 5.89 -0.41
N ARG A 82 -18.79 6.64 0.71
CA ARG A 82 -19.73 7.76 0.90
C ARG A 82 -19.55 8.85 -0.15
N GLN A 83 -18.32 9.20 -0.51
CA GLN A 83 -18.06 10.19 -1.56
C GLN A 83 -18.58 9.73 -2.92
N ILE A 84 -18.30 8.48 -3.30
CA ILE A 84 -18.79 7.89 -4.55
C ILE A 84 -20.33 7.96 -4.62
N LYS A 85 -21.00 7.56 -3.53
CA LYS A 85 -22.47 7.60 -3.43
C LYS A 85 -23.02 9.03 -3.45
N ALA A 86 -22.36 9.97 -2.78
CA ALA A 86 -22.76 11.38 -2.75
C ALA A 86 -22.66 12.05 -4.13
N GLN A 87 -21.78 11.57 -5.00
CA GLN A 87 -21.68 11.99 -6.40
C GLN A 87 -22.71 11.32 -7.32
N GLY A 88 -23.62 10.51 -6.78
CA GLY A 88 -24.59 9.73 -7.57
C GLY A 88 -23.96 8.58 -8.37
N GLN A 89 -22.71 8.25 -8.11
CA GLN A 89 -21.98 7.18 -8.78
C GLN A 89 -22.07 5.87 -8.00
N ARG A 90 -21.78 4.76 -8.70
CA ARG A 90 -21.64 3.44 -8.10
C ARG A 90 -20.28 2.87 -8.50
N TYR A 91 -19.65 2.18 -7.56
CA TYR A 91 -18.40 1.45 -7.77
C TYR A 91 -18.59 0.05 -7.20
N GLU A 92 -18.16 -0.98 -7.95
CA GLU A 92 -18.35 -2.37 -7.56
C GLU A 92 -17.18 -2.86 -6.70
N TRP A 93 -17.38 -2.83 -5.39
CA TRP A 93 -16.39 -3.23 -4.40
C TRP A 93 -17.05 -3.46 -3.04
N SER A 94 -16.36 -4.15 -2.15
CA SER A 94 -16.76 -4.28 -0.76
C SER A 94 -15.66 -3.75 0.15
N PRO A 95 -15.84 -2.54 0.75
CA PRO A 95 -14.90 -1.99 1.73
C PRO A 95 -14.59 -2.96 2.87
N VAL A 96 -15.60 -3.73 3.33
CA VAL A 96 -15.45 -4.69 4.43
C VAL A 96 -14.57 -5.87 4.00
N MET A 97 -14.81 -6.46 2.83
CA MET A 97 -14.01 -7.60 2.34
C MET A 97 -12.55 -7.20 2.10
N LEU A 98 -12.31 -6.01 1.57
CA LEU A 98 -10.95 -5.50 1.37
C LEU A 98 -10.23 -5.27 2.69
N VAL A 99 -10.90 -4.75 3.71
CA VAL A 99 -10.32 -4.59 5.05
C VAL A 99 -10.03 -5.95 5.68
N MET A 100 -10.97 -6.89 5.64
CA MET A 100 -10.76 -8.23 6.19
C MET A 100 -9.57 -8.92 5.51
N GLY A 101 -9.49 -8.86 4.18
CA GLY A 101 -8.34 -9.39 3.44
C GLY A 101 -7.04 -8.70 3.83
N PHE A 102 -7.02 -7.38 3.96
CA PHE A 102 -5.82 -6.63 4.31
C PHE A 102 -5.34 -6.96 5.74
N VAL A 103 -6.27 -7.06 6.70
CA VAL A 103 -5.99 -7.49 8.08
C VAL A 103 -5.44 -8.90 8.09
N LEU A 104 -6.11 -9.84 7.43
CA LEU A 104 -5.70 -11.25 7.37
C LEU A 104 -4.27 -11.39 6.82
N ILE A 105 -3.97 -10.74 5.70
CA ILE A 105 -2.64 -10.80 5.09
C ILE A 105 -1.59 -10.14 5.97
N THR A 106 -1.91 -9.02 6.62
CA THR A 106 -0.97 -8.36 7.55
C THR A 106 -0.67 -9.25 8.75
N LEU A 107 -1.68 -9.89 9.33
CA LEU A 107 -1.49 -10.83 10.44
C LEU A 107 -0.67 -12.04 10.01
N LEU A 108 -0.94 -12.61 8.84
CA LEU A 108 -0.19 -13.75 8.31
C LEU A 108 1.29 -13.38 8.06
N SER A 109 1.56 -12.21 7.48
CA SER A 109 2.94 -11.72 7.31
C SER A 109 3.64 -11.55 8.65
N PHE A 110 2.98 -10.93 9.63
CA PHE A 110 3.55 -10.73 10.97
C PHE A 110 3.83 -12.06 11.68
N SER A 111 2.94 -13.05 11.53
CA SER A 111 3.13 -14.39 12.08
C SER A 111 4.37 -15.07 11.50
N LEU A 112 4.62 -14.98 10.20
CA LEU A 112 5.82 -15.55 9.57
C LEU A 112 7.11 -14.95 10.12
N ASP A 113 7.14 -13.62 10.30
CA ASP A 113 8.31 -12.94 10.84
C ASP A 113 8.56 -13.32 12.31
N LEU A 114 7.49 -13.50 13.08
CA LEU A 114 7.57 -13.86 14.49
C LEU A 114 7.89 -15.34 14.73
N GLY A 115 7.29 -16.26 13.97
CA GLY A 115 7.42 -17.70 14.21
C GLY A 115 8.85 -18.25 14.04
N GLN A 116 9.77 -17.45 13.53
CA GLN A 116 11.20 -17.80 13.46
C GLN A 116 11.95 -17.59 14.79
N TYR A 117 11.35 -16.91 15.78
CA TYR A 117 12.00 -16.68 17.07
C TYR A 117 11.58 -17.74 18.10
N GLU A 118 12.57 -18.30 18.80
CA GLU A 118 12.40 -19.36 19.82
C GLU A 118 11.36 -19.00 20.89
N TRP A 119 11.24 -17.72 21.26
CA TRP A 119 10.30 -17.24 22.28
C TRP A 119 8.82 -17.21 21.83
N THR A 120 8.51 -17.56 20.58
CA THR A 120 7.14 -17.46 20.06
C THR A 120 6.27 -18.67 20.33
N GLU A 121 6.86 -19.85 20.55
CA GLU A 121 6.11 -21.03 21.02
C GLU A 121 5.39 -20.77 22.34
N GLU A 122 6.06 -20.04 23.24
CA GLU A 122 5.54 -19.69 24.56
C GLU A 122 4.41 -18.65 24.48
N LEU A 123 4.43 -17.75 23.49
CA LEU A 123 3.49 -16.65 23.36
C LEU A 123 2.26 -16.96 22.47
N LEU A 124 2.45 -17.71 21.39
CA LEU A 124 1.43 -17.96 20.36
C LEU A 124 0.86 -19.39 20.41
N GLY A 125 1.50 -20.30 21.16
CA GLY A 125 1.07 -21.69 21.32
C GLY A 125 1.40 -22.58 20.12
N GLN A 126 1.57 -23.89 20.39
CA GLN A 126 2.12 -24.86 19.44
C GLN A 126 1.38 -24.92 18.10
N VAL A 127 0.04 -24.87 18.10
CA VAL A 127 -0.76 -24.99 16.86
C VAL A 127 -0.52 -23.81 15.90
N ILE A 128 -0.33 -22.60 16.45
CA ILE A 128 -0.06 -21.41 15.63
C ILE A 128 1.38 -21.45 15.14
N VAL A 129 2.33 -21.89 15.98
CA VAL A 129 3.73 -22.05 15.58
C VAL A 129 3.88 -23.12 14.51
N ASP A 130 3.30 -24.30 14.67
CA ASP A 130 3.40 -25.38 13.69
C ASP A 130 2.85 -24.97 12.32
N LEU A 131 1.76 -24.19 12.27
CA LEU A 131 1.20 -23.64 11.02
C LEU A 131 2.09 -22.57 10.35
N VAL A 132 2.93 -21.90 11.12
CA VAL A 132 3.85 -20.84 10.68
C VAL A 132 5.23 -21.39 10.31
N VAL A 133 5.68 -22.42 11.04
CA VAL A 133 6.97 -23.12 10.90
C VAL A 133 6.94 -24.22 9.83
N VAL A 134 5.78 -24.50 9.20
CA VAL A 134 5.68 -25.42 8.03
C VAL A 134 6.72 -25.09 6.93
N PHE A 135 7.19 -23.84 6.87
CA PHE A 135 8.19 -23.39 5.92
C PHE A 135 9.61 -23.48 6.50
N ASP A 136 10.17 -24.68 6.55
CA ASP A 136 11.50 -24.94 7.16
C ASP A 136 12.68 -24.53 6.25
N ASP A 137 12.46 -24.47 4.92
CA ASP A 137 13.49 -24.04 3.97
C ASP A 137 13.38 -22.54 3.61
N THR A 138 14.53 -21.85 3.61
CA THR A 138 14.66 -20.41 3.36
C THR A 138 14.04 -19.96 2.02
N LEU A 139 14.15 -20.77 0.97
CA LEU A 139 13.56 -20.47 -0.33
C LEU A 139 12.03 -20.48 -0.24
N THR A 140 11.46 -21.40 0.53
CA THR A 140 10.01 -21.53 0.71
C THR A 140 9.45 -20.33 1.46
N VAL A 141 10.08 -19.91 2.57
CA VAL A 141 9.70 -18.70 3.32
C VAL A 141 9.71 -17.47 2.39
N MET A 142 10.74 -17.33 1.56
CA MET A 142 10.82 -16.20 0.62
C MET A 142 9.71 -16.23 -0.43
N ILE A 143 9.42 -17.39 -1.02
CA ILE A 143 8.32 -17.53 -1.99
C ILE A 143 6.99 -17.13 -1.35
N VAL A 144 6.72 -17.62 -0.13
CA VAL A 144 5.52 -17.27 0.61
C VAL A 144 5.47 -15.76 0.90
N ALA A 145 6.56 -15.16 1.36
CA ALA A 145 6.64 -13.72 1.60
C ALA A 145 6.34 -12.89 0.34
N LEU A 146 6.91 -13.27 -0.82
CA LEU A 146 6.63 -12.62 -2.10
C LEU A 146 5.17 -12.76 -2.54
N LEU A 147 4.55 -13.92 -2.29
CA LEU A 147 3.12 -14.15 -2.56
C LEU A 147 2.25 -13.26 -1.66
N LEU A 148 2.57 -13.14 -0.37
CA LEU A 148 1.84 -12.26 0.54
C LEU A 148 1.96 -10.79 0.13
N ILE A 149 3.16 -10.35 -0.27
CA ILE A 149 3.37 -9.01 -0.84
C ILE A 149 2.52 -8.81 -2.09
N ALA A 150 2.47 -9.81 -2.99
CA ALA A 150 1.65 -9.73 -4.20
C ALA A 150 0.15 -9.60 -3.88
N VAL A 151 -0.37 -10.36 -2.91
CA VAL A 151 -1.76 -10.24 -2.46
C VAL A 151 -2.02 -8.87 -1.80
N GLN A 152 -1.11 -8.40 -0.95
CA GLN A 152 -1.22 -7.07 -0.32
C GLN A 152 -1.24 -5.95 -1.37
N LEU A 153 -0.39 -6.05 -2.40
CA LEU A 153 -0.37 -5.14 -3.55
C LEU A 153 -1.67 -5.19 -4.36
N TRP A 154 -2.23 -6.37 -4.56
CA TRP A 154 -3.51 -6.53 -5.24
C TRP A 154 -4.66 -5.86 -4.46
N LEU A 155 -4.72 -6.06 -3.14
CA LEU A 155 -5.69 -5.41 -2.26
C LEU A 155 -5.51 -3.88 -2.28
N ALA A 156 -4.29 -3.40 -2.08
CA ALA A 156 -3.97 -1.97 -2.09
C ALA A 156 -4.28 -1.32 -3.46
N SER A 157 -4.00 -2.02 -4.56
CA SER A 157 -4.33 -1.57 -5.91
C SER A 157 -5.83 -1.46 -6.13
N THR A 158 -6.61 -2.43 -5.61
CA THR A 158 -8.07 -2.40 -5.69
C THR A 158 -8.64 -1.20 -4.94
N ILE A 159 -8.13 -0.94 -3.73
CA ILE A 159 -8.49 0.24 -2.93
C ILE A 159 -8.11 1.53 -3.65
N GLN A 160 -6.89 1.61 -4.20
CA GLN A 160 -6.43 2.82 -4.88
C GLN A 160 -7.26 3.13 -6.14
N ARG A 161 -7.72 2.12 -6.88
CA ARG A 161 -8.61 2.34 -8.03
C ARG A 161 -9.95 2.96 -7.61
N ALA A 162 -10.50 2.55 -6.47
CA ALA A 162 -11.72 3.15 -5.92
C ALA A 162 -11.50 4.60 -5.50
N ILE A 163 -10.37 4.90 -4.84
CA ILE A 163 -9.98 6.27 -4.47
C ILE A 163 -9.83 7.16 -5.71
N ASN A 164 -9.05 6.70 -6.69
CA ASN A 164 -8.84 7.40 -7.96
C ASN A 164 -10.15 7.66 -8.69
N PHE A 165 -11.08 6.70 -8.66
CA PHE A 165 -12.42 6.86 -9.21
C PHE A 165 -13.22 7.94 -8.47
N ALA A 166 -13.22 7.93 -7.13
CA ALA A 166 -13.92 8.92 -6.30
C ALA A 166 -13.44 10.37 -6.53
N GLU A 167 -12.17 10.53 -6.93
CA GLU A 167 -11.54 11.81 -7.25
C GLU A 167 -11.65 12.19 -8.73
N GLY A 168 -12.30 11.37 -9.57
CA GLY A 168 -12.43 11.64 -11.00
C GLY A 168 -11.14 11.44 -11.82
N ASP A 169 -10.06 10.93 -11.22
CA ASP A 169 -8.78 10.63 -11.88
C ASP A 169 -8.50 9.13 -11.85
N ARG A 170 -9.22 8.36 -12.67
CA ARG A 170 -9.19 6.89 -12.68
C ARG A 170 -7.79 6.30 -12.88
N LEU A 171 -6.91 6.99 -13.62
CA LEU A 171 -5.55 6.54 -13.90
C LEU A 171 -4.52 7.00 -12.85
N GLY A 172 -4.91 7.92 -11.97
CA GLY A 172 -4.00 8.57 -11.03
C GLY A 172 -2.96 9.43 -11.75
N ALA A 173 -3.35 10.07 -12.85
CA ALA A 173 -2.49 10.87 -13.71
C ALA A 173 -1.82 12.03 -12.95
N GLN A 174 -2.55 12.62 -11.99
CA GLN A 174 -2.05 13.71 -11.13
C GLN A 174 -0.77 13.34 -10.37
N ASN A 175 -0.54 12.06 -10.12
CA ASN A 175 0.59 11.57 -9.35
C ASN A 175 1.08 10.23 -9.89
N SER A 176 1.62 10.28 -11.11
CA SER A 176 2.06 9.11 -11.87
C SER A 176 3.60 9.01 -12.01
N SER A 177 4.31 10.12 -11.88
CA SER A 177 5.77 10.20 -12.06
C SER A 177 6.55 10.01 -10.75
N PHE A 178 7.80 9.55 -10.86
CA PHE A 178 8.72 9.46 -9.72
C PHE A 178 9.50 10.76 -9.55
N THR A 179 9.54 11.28 -8.32
CA THR A 179 10.37 12.42 -7.93
C THR A 179 11.76 11.94 -7.51
N LEU A 180 12.72 12.86 -7.37
CA LEU A 180 14.04 12.53 -6.82
C LEU A 180 13.97 11.89 -5.43
N LEU A 181 13.07 12.39 -4.57
CA LEU A 181 12.86 11.82 -3.24
C LEU A 181 12.34 10.38 -3.32
N ASN A 182 11.48 10.06 -4.29
CA ASN A 182 11.03 8.68 -4.49
C ASN A 182 12.20 7.77 -4.87
N TRP A 183 13.06 8.22 -5.78
CA TRP A 183 14.27 7.48 -6.16
C TRP A 183 15.21 7.26 -4.98
N ALA A 184 15.42 8.27 -4.14
CA ALA A 184 16.25 8.16 -2.95
C ALA A 184 15.72 7.08 -1.98
N TRP A 185 14.41 7.05 -1.71
CA TRP A 185 13.81 6.01 -0.87
C TRP A 185 13.89 4.62 -1.52
N MET A 186 13.66 4.52 -2.83
CA MET A 186 13.73 3.24 -3.55
C MET A 186 15.17 2.69 -3.59
N ALA A 187 16.20 3.54 -3.62
CA ALA A 187 17.59 3.10 -3.65
C ALA A 187 17.94 2.19 -2.46
N ILE A 188 17.38 2.48 -1.27
CA ILE A 188 17.57 1.68 -0.06
C ILE A 188 16.98 0.28 -0.25
N GLY A 189 15.73 0.17 -0.73
CA GLY A 189 15.11 -1.13 -0.98
C GLY A 189 15.74 -1.89 -2.14
N ILE A 190 16.18 -1.19 -3.20
CA ILE A 190 16.95 -1.81 -4.30
C ILE A 190 18.23 -2.46 -3.74
N LEU A 191 18.97 -1.74 -2.91
CA LEU A 191 20.17 -2.29 -2.27
C LEU A 191 19.83 -3.51 -1.40
N TYR A 192 18.78 -3.43 -0.58
CA TYR A 192 18.30 -4.57 0.20
C TYR A 192 18.01 -5.80 -0.69
N TRP A 193 17.22 -5.62 -1.76
CA TRP A 193 16.89 -6.72 -2.66
C TRP A 193 18.12 -7.32 -3.37
N LEU A 194 19.08 -6.48 -3.77
CA LEU A 194 20.33 -6.96 -4.37
C LEU A 194 21.15 -7.81 -3.39
N LEU A 195 21.23 -7.38 -2.13
CA LEU A 195 21.92 -8.14 -1.08
C LEU A 195 21.22 -9.47 -0.81
N THR A 196 19.89 -9.48 -0.68
CA THR A 196 19.10 -10.70 -0.46
C THR A 196 19.24 -11.69 -1.61
N VAL A 197 19.11 -11.22 -2.86
CA VAL A 197 19.29 -12.11 -4.03
C VAL A 197 20.73 -12.61 -4.11
N GLY A 198 21.71 -11.75 -3.85
CA GLY A 198 23.13 -12.12 -3.81
C GLY A 198 23.43 -13.19 -2.77
N SER A 199 22.90 -13.06 -1.56
CA SER A 199 23.09 -14.05 -0.49
C SER A 199 22.48 -15.40 -0.84
N ILE A 200 21.32 -15.42 -1.48
CA ILE A 200 20.65 -16.66 -1.92
C ILE A 200 21.48 -17.37 -2.99
N ILE A 201 21.99 -16.62 -3.99
CA ILE A 201 22.83 -17.19 -5.04
C ILE A 201 24.09 -17.81 -4.43
N ILE A 202 24.75 -17.10 -3.51
CA ILE A 202 25.94 -17.61 -2.82
C ILE A 202 25.60 -18.89 -2.04
N TRP A 203 24.50 -18.89 -1.28
CA TRP A 203 24.04 -20.05 -0.53
C TRP A 203 23.78 -21.26 -1.45
N LEU A 204 23.09 -21.07 -2.58
CA LEU A 204 22.85 -22.14 -3.57
C LEU A 204 24.15 -22.72 -4.13
N ILE A 205 25.12 -21.87 -4.48
CA ILE A 205 26.43 -22.31 -5.02
C ILE A 205 27.20 -23.14 -3.99
N LEU A 206 27.23 -22.69 -2.73
CA LEU A 206 27.91 -23.40 -1.65
C LEU A 206 27.25 -24.74 -1.34
N SER A 207 25.92 -24.76 -1.20
CA SER A 207 25.14 -25.98 -0.98
C SER A 207 25.35 -26.99 -2.10
N TRP A 208 25.37 -26.53 -3.35
CA TRP A 208 25.67 -27.39 -4.49
C TRP A 208 27.10 -27.95 -4.43
N THR A 209 28.10 -27.13 -4.13
CA THR A 209 29.51 -27.56 -4.07
C THR A 209 29.75 -28.58 -2.95
N ILE A 210 29.15 -28.37 -1.77
CA ILE A 210 29.24 -29.31 -0.64
C ILE A 210 28.60 -30.65 -1.00
N SER A 211 27.48 -30.67 -1.73
CA SER A 211 26.80 -31.93 -2.12
C SER A 211 27.62 -32.83 -3.06
N GLN A 212 28.69 -32.31 -3.67
CA GLN A 212 29.56 -33.05 -4.58
C GLN A 212 30.78 -33.67 -3.88
N HIS A 213 31.01 -33.37 -2.60
CA HIS A 213 32.14 -33.84 -1.80
C HIS A 213 31.65 -34.75 -0.65
#